data_AF-A0A090FF43-F1
#
_entry.id   AF-A0A090FF43-F1
#
_cell.length_a   1.000
_cell.length_b   1.000
_cell.length_c   1.000
_cell.angle_alpha   90.00
_cell.angle_beta   90.00
_cell.angle_gamma   90.00
#
_symmetry.space_group_name_H-M   'P 1'
#
loop_
_entity.id
_entity.type
_entity.pdbx_description
1 polymer ?
#
loop_
_entity_poly.entity_id
_entity_poly.type
_entity_poly.pdbx_seq_one_letter_code
_entity_poly.pdbx_strand_id
1 'polypeptide(L)'
;MKWPIVAIVTLSSFSVAVLKPEWLAKNTFLASLVSYELVSILIVILTVTMASVANIHLALGRLKKSLADKGVDIGEQISGARRELSENAWYLFGSFCILLVDLLFKGSLEPESIFWIAMTHAIAIVILTVNLAILYDIYISVYMLTSLDEPPHPGQSGDGSEIGDGHG
;
A
#
# COMPACT_ATOMS: atom_id res chain seq x y z
N MET A 1 4.96 -8.13 -7.30
CA MET A 1 4.21 -9.42 -7.38
C MET A 1 2.97 -9.48 -6.48
N LYS A 2 2.23 -8.37 -6.30
CA LYS A 2 1.11 -8.26 -5.33
C LYS A 2 -0.29 -8.28 -5.97
N TRP A 3 -0.38 -7.91 -7.24
CA TRP A 3 -1.62 -7.98 -8.04
C TRP A 3 -2.25 -9.38 -8.12
N PRO A 4 -1.49 -10.50 -8.16
CA PRO A 4 -2.08 -11.83 -8.11
C PRO A 4 -2.82 -12.11 -6.79
N ILE A 5 -2.31 -11.63 -5.65
CA ILE A 5 -2.97 -11.82 -4.35
C ILE A 5 -4.30 -11.09 -4.33
N VAL A 6 -4.32 -9.83 -4.77
CA VAL A 6 -5.56 -9.05 -4.87
C VAL A 6 -6.55 -9.77 -5.79
N ALA A 7 -6.11 -10.23 -6.96
CA ALA A 7 -6.97 -10.94 -7.91
C ALA A 7 -7.55 -12.24 -7.32
N ILE A 8 -6.75 -13.02 -6.59
CA ILE A 8 -7.20 -14.25 -5.92
C ILE A 8 -8.23 -13.94 -4.83
N VAL A 9 -7.98 -12.92 -4.00
CA VAL A 9 -8.92 -12.49 -2.97
C VAL A 9 -10.22 -11.99 -3.61
N THR A 10 -10.15 -11.14 -4.64
CA THR A 10 -11.34 -10.67 -5.37
C THR A 10 -12.14 -11.82 -5.97
N LEU A 11 -11.48 -12.75 -6.66
CA LEU A 11 -12.15 -13.88 -7.29
C LEU A 11 -12.79 -14.80 -6.24
N SER A 12 -12.07 -15.10 -5.16
CA SER A 12 -12.58 -15.96 -4.08
C SER A 12 -13.74 -15.31 -3.33
N SER A 13 -13.61 -14.06 -2.89
CA SER A 13 -14.68 -13.32 -2.19
C SER A 13 -15.95 -13.21 -3.04
N PHE A 14 -15.80 -12.91 -4.33
CA PHE A 14 -16.95 -12.81 -5.24
C PHE A 14 -17.58 -14.18 -5.52
N SER A 15 -16.76 -15.23 -5.68
CA SER A 15 -17.26 -16.60 -5.86
C SER A 15 -18.06 -17.06 -4.65
N VAL A 16 -17.60 -16.79 -3.43
CA VAL A 16 -18.37 -17.16 -2.21
C VAL A 16 -19.63 -16.31 -2.11
N ALA A 17 -19.60 -15.02 -2.44
CA ALA A 17 -20.79 -14.16 -2.44
C ALA A 17 -21.89 -14.67 -3.38
N VAL A 18 -21.52 -15.22 -4.55
CA VAL A 18 -22.49 -15.74 -5.53
C VAL A 18 -22.92 -17.17 -5.20
N LEU A 19 -21.99 -18.05 -4.85
CA LEU A 19 -22.26 -19.49 -4.67
C LEU A 19 -22.83 -19.84 -3.28
N LYS A 20 -22.41 -19.11 -2.24
CA LYS A 20 -22.85 -19.30 -0.85
C LYS A 20 -22.94 -17.96 -0.10
N PRO A 21 -23.88 -17.07 -0.48
CA PRO A 21 -24.03 -15.76 0.13
C PRO A 21 -24.23 -15.82 1.65
N GLU A 22 -24.89 -16.86 2.15
CA GLU A 22 -25.11 -17.05 3.59
C GLU A 22 -23.82 -17.06 4.43
N TRP A 23 -22.70 -17.55 3.86
CA TRP A 23 -21.42 -17.62 4.57
C TRP A 23 -20.85 -16.24 4.85
N LEU A 24 -21.08 -15.27 3.96
CA LEU A 24 -20.65 -13.88 4.15
C LEU A 24 -21.70 -13.09 4.91
N ALA A 25 -22.97 -13.24 4.58
CA ALA A 25 -24.05 -12.45 5.15
C ALA A 25 -24.27 -12.74 6.65
N LYS A 26 -24.21 -14.00 7.08
CA LYS A 26 -24.43 -14.40 8.47
C LYS A 26 -23.17 -14.37 9.33
N ASN A 27 -22.03 -13.97 8.75
CA ASN A 27 -20.78 -13.92 9.48
C ASN A 27 -20.77 -12.73 10.45
N THR A 28 -20.75 -13.00 11.76
CA THR A 28 -20.80 -11.98 12.81
C THR A 28 -19.57 -11.08 12.80
N PHE A 29 -18.40 -11.62 12.48
CA PHE A 29 -17.17 -10.84 12.36
C PHE A 29 -17.27 -9.85 11.20
N LEU A 30 -17.71 -10.27 10.01
CA LEU A 30 -17.91 -9.36 8.88
C LEU A 30 -19.02 -8.34 9.14
N ALA A 31 -20.07 -8.73 9.86
CA ALA A 31 -21.14 -7.80 10.25
C ALA A 31 -20.62 -6.65 11.12
N SER A 32 -19.73 -6.93 12.09
CA SER A 32 -19.06 -5.92 12.92
C SER A 32 -18.02 -5.15 12.13
N LEU A 33 -17.13 -5.86 11.43
CA LEU A 33 -16.02 -5.25 10.70
C LEU A 33 -16.53 -4.29 9.62
N VAL A 34 -17.50 -4.71 8.80
CA VAL A 34 -18.08 -3.93 7.69
C VAL A 34 -19.10 -2.93 8.24
N SER A 35 -18.60 -2.02 9.07
CA SER A 35 -19.33 -0.93 9.72
C SER A 35 -18.41 0.30 9.82
N TYR A 36 -18.62 1.16 10.82
CA TYR A 36 -17.72 2.26 11.15
C TYR A 36 -16.31 1.79 11.51
N GLU A 37 -16.13 0.53 11.95
CA GLU A 37 -14.83 -0.03 12.27
C GLU A 37 -13.91 -0.07 11.05
N LEU A 38 -14.39 -0.61 9.93
CA LEU A 38 -13.63 -0.65 8.68
C LEU A 38 -13.34 0.75 8.13
N VAL A 39 -14.29 1.69 8.25
CA VAL A 39 -14.05 3.10 7.88
C VAL A 39 -12.92 3.69 8.71
N SER A 40 -12.92 3.45 10.02
CA SER A 40 -11.88 3.94 10.93
C SER A 40 -10.51 3.38 10.56
N ILE A 41 -10.43 2.08 10.28
CA ILE A 41 -9.20 1.42 9.83
C ILE A 41 -8.71 2.03 8.52
N LEU A 42 -9.59 2.24 7.54
CA LEU A 42 -9.22 2.78 6.24
C LEU A 42 -8.81 4.25 6.29
N ILE A 43 -9.43 5.06 7.15
CA ILE A 43 -8.99 6.45 7.37
C ILE A 43 -7.55 6.48 7.90
N VAL A 44 -7.22 5.60 8.85
CA VAL A 44 -5.85 5.48 9.37
C VAL A 44 -4.89 5.06 8.26
N ILE A 45 -5.22 4.02 7.49
CA ILE A 45 -4.41 3.55 6.37
C ILE A 45 -4.21 4.68 5.34
N LEU A 46 -5.27 5.35 4.92
CA LEU A 46 -5.23 6.47 3.98
C LEU A 46 -4.35 7.60 4.49
N THR A 47 -4.51 8.00 5.75
CA THR A 47 -3.74 9.10 6.36
C THR A 47 -2.26 8.78 6.41
N VAL A 48 -1.90 7.60 6.93
CA VAL A 48 -0.50 7.14 6.99
C VAL A 48 0.08 7.06 5.59
N THR A 49 -0.66 6.48 4.65
CA THR A 49 -0.19 6.30 3.27
C THR A 49 0.04 7.64 2.57
N MET A 50 -0.88 8.60 2.70
CA MET A 50 -0.74 9.93 2.10
C MET A 50 0.45 10.70 2.69
N ALA A 51 0.65 10.62 4.00
CA ALA A 51 1.81 11.21 4.67
C ALA A 51 3.12 10.59 4.14
N SER A 52 3.17 9.26 4.01
CA SER A 52 4.32 8.54 3.45
C SER A 52 4.58 8.94 2.00
N VAL A 53 3.55 9.05 1.15
CA VAL A 53 3.70 9.48 -0.26
C VAL A 53 4.27 10.88 -0.34
N ALA A 54 3.79 11.83 0.48
CA ALA A 54 4.33 13.19 0.53
C ALA A 54 5.83 13.19 0.91
N ASN A 55 6.20 12.40 1.91
CA ASN A 55 7.60 12.25 2.32
C ASN A 55 8.46 11.65 1.20
N ILE A 56 7.96 10.64 0.48
CA ILE A 56 8.65 10.06 -0.68
C ILE A 56 8.84 11.11 -1.80
N HIS A 57 7.82 11.91 -2.12
CA HIS A 57 7.94 12.94 -3.16
C HIS A 57 9.06 13.94 -2.86
N LEU A 58 9.19 14.34 -1.58
CA LEU A 58 10.26 15.21 -1.10
C LEU A 58 11.62 14.51 -1.17
N ALA A 59 11.72 13.26 -0.71
CA ALA A 59 12.96 12.47 -0.75
C ALA A 59 13.46 12.29 -2.19
N LEU A 60 12.58 11.91 -3.13
CA LEU A 60 12.89 11.82 -4.55
C LEU A 60 13.36 13.15 -5.13
N GLY A 61 12.80 14.28 -4.67
CA GLY A 61 13.24 15.61 -5.08
C GLY A 61 14.67 15.93 -4.64
N ARG A 62 15.02 15.59 -3.40
CA ARG A 62 16.38 15.75 -2.86
C ARG A 62 17.37 14.82 -3.58
N LEU A 63 16.99 13.57 -3.81
CA LEU A 63 17.78 12.59 -4.55
C LEU A 63 18.08 13.08 -5.98
N LYS A 64 17.07 13.61 -6.68
CA LYS A 64 17.25 14.21 -8.02
C LYS A 64 18.32 15.29 -8.00
N LYS A 65 18.26 16.20 -7.03
CA LYS A 65 19.21 17.32 -6.91
C LYS A 65 20.62 16.81 -6.61
N SER A 66 20.75 15.91 -5.63
CA SER A 66 22.04 15.31 -5.23
C SER A 66 22.74 14.58 -6.38
N LEU A 67 21.99 13.86 -7.22
CA LEU A 67 22.55 13.15 -8.38
C LEU A 67 22.80 14.06 -9.58
N ALA A 68 21.97 15.08 -9.80
CA ALA A 68 22.23 16.10 -10.80
C ALA A 68 23.53 16.87 -10.52
N ASP A 69 23.82 17.18 -9.25
CA ASP A 69 25.07 17.81 -8.82
C ASP A 69 26.30 16.91 -9.10
N LYS A 70 26.10 15.59 -9.21
CA LYS A 70 27.12 14.59 -9.59
C LYS A 70 27.16 14.29 -11.09
N GLY A 71 26.38 15.01 -11.91
CA GLY A 71 26.32 14.82 -13.36
C GLY A 71 25.53 13.59 -13.83
N VAL A 72 24.72 12.97 -12.96
CA VAL A 72 23.88 11.81 -13.29
C VAL A 72 22.44 12.27 -13.52
N ASP A 73 21.90 12.08 -14.73
CA ASP A 73 20.50 12.36 -15.03
C ASP A 73 19.62 11.13 -14.82
N ILE A 74 18.77 11.19 -13.79
CA ILE A 74 17.73 10.20 -13.49
C ILE A 74 16.32 10.81 -13.52
N GLY A 75 16.14 11.92 -14.24
CA GLY A 75 14.88 12.66 -14.27
C GLY A 75 13.68 11.81 -14.70
N GLU A 76 13.85 10.97 -15.72
CA GLU A 76 12.80 10.08 -16.24
C GLU A 76 12.39 9.02 -15.20
N GLN A 77 13.37 8.35 -14.58
CA GLN A 77 13.13 7.31 -13.56
C GLN A 77 12.38 7.88 -12.35
N ILE A 78 12.76 9.07 -11.89
CA ILE A 78 12.07 9.76 -10.80
C ILE A 78 10.66 10.16 -11.19
N SER A 79 10.45 10.62 -12.42
CA SER A 79 9.11 10.98 -12.90
C SER A 79 8.19 9.76 -12.97
N GLY A 80 8.72 8.61 -13.41
CA GLY A 80 8.03 7.32 -13.40
C GLY A 80 7.62 6.90 -11.99
N ALA A 81 8.56 6.89 -11.05
CA ALA A 81 8.29 6.55 -9.65
C ALA A 81 7.23 7.47 -9.02
N ARG A 82 7.28 8.78 -9.30
CA ARG A 82 6.27 9.73 -8.82
C ARG A 82 4.89 9.46 -9.40
N ARG A 83 4.82 9.08 -10.68
CA ARG A 83 3.55 8.74 -11.33
C ARG A 83 2.95 7.49 -10.70
N GLU A 84 3.73 6.42 -10.54
CA GLU A 84 3.26 5.17 -9.91
C GLU A 84 2.76 5.41 -8.48
N LEU A 85 3.47 6.21 -7.68
CA LEU A 85 3.04 6.60 -6.33
C LEU A 85 1.73 7.38 -6.35
N SER A 86 1.57 8.32 -7.29
CA SER A 86 0.35 9.10 -7.42
C SER A 86 -0.84 8.26 -7.86
N GLU A 87 -0.63 7.29 -8.76
CA GLU A 87 -1.65 6.34 -9.19
C GLU A 87 -2.08 5.44 -8.03
N ASN A 88 -1.13 4.92 -7.26
CA ASN A 88 -1.42 4.14 -6.05
C ASN A 88 -2.22 4.93 -5.01
N ALA A 89 -1.86 6.20 -4.79
CA ALA A 89 -2.60 7.08 -3.88
C ALA A 89 -4.03 7.34 -4.38
N TRP A 90 -4.22 7.52 -5.70
CA TRP A 90 -5.54 7.66 -6.31
C TRP A 90 -6.39 6.39 -6.20
N TYR A 91 -5.81 5.21 -6.40
CA TYR A 91 -6.53 3.95 -6.19
C TYR A 91 -6.96 3.79 -4.72
N LEU A 92 -6.10 4.15 -3.78
CA LEU A 92 -6.41 4.11 -2.35
C LEU A 92 -7.60 5.04 -2.04
N PHE A 93 -7.51 6.31 -2.45
CA PHE A 93 -8.58 7.29 -2.25
C PHE A 93 -9.90 6.87 -2.93
N GLY A 94 -9.83 6.42 -4.18
CA GLY A 94 -11.00 5.94 -4.93
C GLY A 94 -11.67 4.75 -4.25
N SER A 95 -10.89 3.77 -3.77
CA SER A 95 -11.42 2.61 -3.05
C SER A 95 -12.08 2.98 -1.72
N PHE A 96 -11.56 4.01 -1.03
CA PHE A 96 -12.17 4.56 0.17
C PHE A 96 -13.55 5.18 -0.14
N CYS A 97 -13.65 5.98 -1.21
CA CYS A 97 -14.93 6.54 -1.65
C CYS A 97 -15.94 5.45 -2.01
N ILE A 98 -15.51 4.39 -2.71
CA ILE A 98 -16.37 3.25 -3.05
C ILE A 98 -16.88 2.59 -1.78
N LEU A 99 -16.04 2.40 -0.75
CA LEU A 99 -16.51 1.81 0.50
C LEU A 99 -17.55 2.68 1.20
N LEU A 100 -17.38 4.01 1.22
CA LEU A 100 -18.38 4.88 1.83
C LEU A 100 -19.74 4.71 1.15
N VAL A 101 -19.75 4.63 -0.18
CA VAL A 101 -20.98 4.36 -0.95
C VAL A 101 -21.52 2.97 -0.63
N ASP A 102 -20.67 1.95 -0.55
CA ASP A 102 -21.06 0.57 -0.21
C ASP A 102 -21.68 0.47 1.18
N LEU A 103 -21.15 1.17 2.19
CA LEU A 103 -21.70 1.20 3.54
C LEU A 103 -23.01 1.98 3.63
N LEU A 104 -23.16 3.08 2.89
CA LEU A 104 -24.43 3.78 2.77
C LEU A 104 -25.49 2.89 2.11
N PHE A 105 -25.10 2.15 1.07
CA PHE A 105 -25.97 1.19 0.42
C PHE A 105 -26.36 0.07 1.39
N LYS A 106 -25.39 -0.52 2.12
CA LYS A 106 -25.64 -1.52 3.17
C LYS A 106 -26.63 -1.03 4.22
N GLY A 107 -26.52 0.23 4.66
CA GLY A 107 -27.43 0.83 5.63
C GLY A 107 -28.87 1.00 5.11
N SER A 108 -29.06 1.05 3.79
CA SER A 108 -30.38 1.13 3.15
C SER A 108 -31.01 -0.23 2.86
N LEU A 109 -30.28 -1.33 3.04
CA LEU A 109 -30.77 -2.67 2.72
C LEU A 109 -31.69 -3.23 3.81
N GLU A 110 -32.73 -3.93 3.39
CA GLU A 110 -33.56 -4.70 4.30
C GLU A 110 -32.79 -5.92 4.85
N PRO A 111 -32.95 -6.28 6.14
CA PRO A 111 -32.20 -7.39 6.76
C PRO A 111 -32.40 -8.75 6.08
N GLU A 112 -33.49 -8.93 5.34
CA GLU A 112 -33.80 -10.19 4.65
C GLU A 112 -33.05 -10.35 3.31
N SER A 113 -32.38 -9.29 2.84
CA SER A 113 -31.66 -9.29 1.56
C SER A 113 -30.26 -9.93 1.64
N ILE A 114 -30.22 -11.24 1.97
CA ILE A 114 -29.00 -12.03 2.21
C ILE A 114 -27.96 -11.83 1.10
N PHE A 115 -28.39 -11.84 -0.17
CA PHE A 115 -27.48 -11.68 -1.32
C PHE A 115 -26.77 -10.33 -1.33
N TRP A 116 -27.50 -9.23 -1.11
CA TRP A 116 -26.93 -7.89 -1.13
C TRP A 116 -26.01 -7.64 0.07
N ILE A 117 -26.37 -8.15 1.24
CA ILE A 117 -25.50 -8.12 2.42
C ILE A 117 -24.20 -8.88 2.15
N ALA A 118 -24.26 -10.07 1.56
CA ALA A 118 -23.07 -10.84 1.18
C ALA A 118 -22.18 -10.08 0.18
N MET A 119 -22.79 -9.37 -0.78
CA MET A 119 -22.07 -8.57 -1.78
C MET A 119 -21.32 -7.40 -1.13
N THR A 120 -21.98 -6.64 -0.25
CA THR A 120 -21.34 -5.53 0.49
C THR A 120 -20.16 -6.05 1.33
N HIS A 121 -20.32 -7.18 2.01
CA HIS A 121 -19.22 -7.81 2.75
C HIS A 121 -18.06 -8.24 1.83
N ALA A 122 -18.33 -8.79 0.65
CA ALA A 122 -17.30 -9.17 -0.31
C ALA A 122 -16.55 -7.94 -0.86
N ILE A 123 -17.28 -6.88 -1.22
CA ILE A 123 -16.71 -5.61 -1.69
C ILE A 123 -15.80 -5.02 -0.61
N ALA A 124 -16.26 -4.98 0.63
CA ALA A 124 -15.49 -4.49 1.77
C ALA A 124 -14.17 -5.26 1.98
N ILE A 125 -14.19 -6.59 1.89
CA ILE A 125 -12.98 -7.43 1.97
C ILE A 125 -11.99 -7.10 0.84
N VAL A 126 -12.49 -6.93 -0.39
CA VAL A 126 -11.66 -6.58 -1.54
C VAL A 126 -11.03 -5.21 -1.36
N ILE A 127 -11.81 -4.21 -0.95
CA ILE A 127 -11.32 -2.86 -0.69
C ILE A 127 -10.25 -2.88 0.39
N LEU A 128 -10.50 -3.55 1.52
CA LEU A 128 -9.51 -3.67 2.59
C LEU A 128 -8.20 -4.29 2.07
N THR A 129 -8.31 -5.35 1.27
CA THR A 129 -7.15 -6.05 0.70
C THR A 129 -6.36 -5.16 -0.27
N VAL A 130 -7.05 -4.41 -1.14
CA VAL A 130 -6.42 -3.45 -2.04
C VAL A 130 -5.67 -2.37 -1.25
N ASN A 131 -6.30 -1.83 -0.21
CA ASN A 131 -5.69 -0.80 0.64
C ASN A 131 -4.46 -1.32 1.36
N LEU A 132 -4.50 -2.54 1.92
CA LEU A 132 -3.35 -3.17 2.55
C LEU A 132 -2.21 -3.45 1.55
N ALA A 133 -2.53 -3.88 0.32
CA ALA A 133 -1.54 -4.11 -0.71
C ALA A 133 -0.84 -2.82 -1.17
N ILE A 134 -1.59 -1.71 -1.26
CA ILE A 134 -1.03 -0.39 -1.56
C ILE A 134 -0.18 0.12 -0.39
N LEU A 135 -0.67 0.00 0.85
CA LEU A 135 0.08 0.38 2.05
C LEU A 135 1.42 -0.36 2.13
N TYR A 136 1.42 -1.67 1.89
CA TYR A 136 2.64 -2.47 1.89
C TYR A 136 3.67 -1.99 0.86
N ASP A 137 3.20 -1.59 -0.31
CA ASP A 137 4.08 -1.06 -1.37
C ASP A 137 4.75 0.25 -0.99
N ILE A 138 3.95 1.15 -0.42
CA ILE A 138 4.43 2.45 0.00
C ILE A 138 5.36 2.28 1.19
N TYR A 139 5.07 1.35 2.10
CA TYR A 139 5.96 0.98 3.19
C TYR A 139 7.33 0.50 2.69
N ILE A 140 7.36 -0.44 1.73
CA ILE A 140 8.64 -0.88 1.12
C ILE A 140 9.35 0.28 0.42
N SER A 141 8.61 1.12 -0.31
CA SER A 141 9.18 2.26 -1.02
C SER A 141 9.84 3.26 -0.05
N VAL A 142 9.19 3.56 1.08
CA VAL A 142 9.79 4.38 2.15
C VAL A 142 11.07 3.73 2.66
N TYR A 143 11.03 2.43 3.00
CA TYR A 143 12.18 1.72 3.56
C TYR A 143 13.39 1.72 2.61
N MET A 144 13.15 1.45 1.32
CA MET A 144 14.18 1.46 0.28
C MET A 144 14.76 2.86 0.05
N LEU A 145 13.99 3.92 0.25
CA LEU A 145 14.49 5.29 0.12
C LEU A 145 15.32 5.70 1.34
N THR A 146 14.89 5.31 2.55
CA THR A 146 15.63 5.62 3.77
C THR A 146 16.99 4.91 3.80
N SER A 147 17.11 3.70 3.27
CA SER A 147 18.39 2.98 3.20
C SER A 147 19.38 3.58 2.20
N LEU A 148 18.92 4.39 1.24
CA LEU A 148 19.79 5.09 0.29
C LEU A 148 20.31 6.43 0.81
N ASP A 149 19.64 7.03 1.80
CA ASP A 149 20.00 8.33 2.38
C ASP A 149 21.00 8.20 3.55
N GLU A 150 21.32 6.97 3.97
CA GLU A 150 22.28 6.69 5.04
C GLU A 150 23.72 6.93 4.53
N PRO A 151 24.44 7.94 5.03
CA PRO A 151 25.79 8.25 4.55
C PRO A 151 26.74 7.09 4.88
N PRO A 152 27.71 6.78 4.00
CA PRO A 152 28.72 5.77 4.30
C PRO A 152 29.42 6.14 5.61
N HIS A 153 29.45 5.21 6.57
CA HIS A 153 30.14 5.42 7.83
C HIS A 153 31.57 5.92 7.57
N PRO A 154 31.96 7.09 8.11
CA PRO A 154 33.33 7.57 8.04
C PRO A 154 34.18 6.70 8.98
N GLY A 155 34.64 5.55 8.48
CA GLY A 155 35.41 4.60 9.30
C GLY A 155 35.90 3.34 8.59
N GLN A 156 35.46 3.06 7.36
CA GLN A 156 35.93 1.90 6.60
C GLN A 156 36.68 2.34 5.32
N SER A 157 37.65 3.24 5.49
CA SER A 157 38.69 3.46 4.48
C SER A 157 39.74 2.38 4.71
N GLY A 158 40.04 1.60 3.67
CA GLY A 158 40.85 0.40 3.75
C GLY A 158 42.19 0.59 4.44
N ASP A 159 42.39 -0.17 5.51
CA ASP A 159 43.73 -0.52 6.00
C ASP A 159 44.21 -1.71 5.17
N GLY A 160 44.70 -1.38 3.98
CA GLY A 160 45.32 -2.29 3.04
C GLY A 160 46.78 -1.90 2.86
N SER A 161 47.58 -1.96 3.92
CA SER A 161 49.05 -1.95 3.80
C SER A 161 49.76 -2.40 5.09
N GLU A 162 49.82 -3.71 5.32
CA GLU A 162 51.00 -4.29 5.97
C GLU A 162 51.61 -5.31 5.01
N ILE A 163 52.44 -4.77 4.11
CA ILE A 163 53.48 -5.52 3.41
C ILE A 163 54.49 -5.91 4.48
N GLY A 164 54.41 -7.16 4.94
CA GLY A 164 55.43 -7.79 5.77
C GLY A 164 56.68 -8.11 4.94
N ASP A 165 57.47 -7.08 4.64
CA ASP A 165 58.89 -7.25 4.32
C ASP A 165 59.66 -7.36 5.63
N GLY A 166 60.07 -8.58 5.97
CA GLY A 166 60.82 -8.89 7.19
C GLY A 166 61.82 -10.02 6.95
N HIS A 167 63.01 -9.61 6.51
CA HIS A 167 64.25 -10.35 6.31
C HIS A 167 64.62 -11.42 7.36
N GLY A 168 65.42 -12.39 6.92
CA GLY A 168 66.64 -12.81 7.64
C GLY A 168 66.69 -14.23 8.13
#